data_AF-A0A847DLA7-F1
#
_entry.id   AF-A0A847DLA7-F1
#
_cell.length_a   1.000
_cell.length_b   1.000
_cell.length_c   1.000
_cell.angle_alpha   90.00
_cell.angle_beta   90.00
_cell.angle_gamma   90.00
#
_symmetry.space_group_name_H-M   'P 1'
#
loop_
_entity.id
_entity.type
_entity.pdbx_description
1 polymer ?
#
loop_
_entity_poly.entity_id
_entity_poly.type
_entity_poly.pdbx_seq_one_letter_code
_entity_poly.pdbx_strand_id
1 'polypeptide(L)'
;MIIVLDTNVLVSGLLSPFGNSGEIIRMVSTGKLVLEYDSRILSEYREILNRPKFQFNKEMIAAFVEFIKSTGQVVSASPLKIQLPDPDDAPFLEVAIEGDSEYLITGNKKHYPAKYCKEIKVLSPNEFIDTYQKAIASE
;
A
#
# COMPACT_ATOMS: atom_id res chain seq x y z
N MET A 1 5.04 -6.16 -10.70
CA MET A 1 4.37 -6.91 -9.61
C MET A 1 3.22 -6.07 -9.08
N ILE A 2 2.10 -6.69 -8.69
CA ILE A 2 0.90 -6.00 -8.20
C ILE A 2 0.84 -6.16 -6.68
N ILE A 3 0.56 -5.07 -5.96
CA ILE A 3 0.53 -5.03 -4.49
C ILE A 3 -0.56 -4.10 -3.97
N VAL A 4 -0.95 -4.27 -2.70
CA VAL A 4 -1.65 -3.23 -1.92
C VAL A 4 -0.67 -2.57 -0.95
N LEU A 5 -0.74 -1.25 -0.85
CA LEU A 5 0.13 -0.46 0.01
C LEU A 5 -0.68 0.26 1.09
N ASP A 6 -0.32 0.05 2.36
CA ASP A 6 -0.91 0.78 3.48
C ASP A 6 -0.46 2.26 3.47
N THR A 7 -1.34 3.16 3.89
CA THR A 7 -1.06 4.59 4.01
C THR A 7 0.13 4.89 4.91
N ASN A 8 0.37 4.11 5.98
CA ASN A 8 1.50 4.35 6.87
C ASN A 8 2.85 4.17 6.17
N VAL A 9 2.97 3.20 5.27
CA VAL A 9 4.17 2.95 4.45
C VAL A 9 4.32 4.07 3.44
N LEU A 10 3.21 4.48 2.82
CA LEU A 10 3.20 5.57 1.86
C LEU A 10 3.72 6.88 2.49
N VAL A 11 3.17 7.26 3.63
CA VAL A 11 3.61 8.45 4.39
C VAL A 11 5.08 8.32 4.79
N SER A 12 5.47 7.16 5.34
CA SER A 12 6.86 6.90 5.74
C SER A 12 7.83 7.02 4.56
N GLY A 13 7.46 6.52 3.38
CA GLY A 13 8.30 6.56 2.18
C GLY A 13 8.46 7.97 1.62
N LEU A 14 7.42 8.80 1.71
CA LEU A 14 7.49 10.21 1.32
C LEU A 14 8.28 11.07 2.32
N LEU A 15 8.21 10.78 3.62
CA LEU A 15 8.99 11.48 4.65
C LEU A 15 10.45 11.06 4.70
N SER A 16 10.74 9.78 4.44
CA SER A 16 12.06 9.18 4.58
C SER A 16 12.43 8.39 3.31
N PRO A 17 12.81 9.09 2.23
CA PRO A 17 13.00 8.47 0.93
C PRO A 17 14.13 7.43 0.92
N PHE A 18 15.15 7.55 1.76
CA PHE A 18 16.30 6.63 1.74
C PHE A 18 16.07 5.31 2.52
N GLY A 19 14.91 5.13 3.16
CA GLY A 19 14.54 3.88 3.82
C GLY A 19 13.77 2.91 2.92
N ASN A 20 13.43 1.72 3.46
CA ASN A 20 12.70 0.68 2.72
C ASN A 20 11.33 1.15 2.20
N SER A 21 10.57 1.92 2.99
CA SER A 21 9.32 2.54 2.54
C SER A 21 9.54 3.48 1.35
N GLY A 22 10.65 4.24 1.37
CA GLY A 22 11.00 5.15 0.28
C GLY A 22 11.46 4.41 -0.98
N GLU A 23 12.12 3.27 -0.83
CA GLU A 23 12.41 2.37 -1.95
C GLU A 23 11.13 1.83 -2.58
N ILE A 24 10.15 1.41 -1.78
CA ILE A 24 8.85 0.97 -2.30
C ILE A 24 8.18 2.08 -3.11
N ILE A 25 8.19 3.33 -2.64
CA ILE A 25 7.66 4.47 -3.40
C ILE A 25 8.42 4.68 -4.72
N ARG A 26 9.75 4.54 -4.74
CA ARG A 26 10.53 4.57 -5.99
C ARG A 26 10.18 3.43 -6.94
N MET A 27 9.96 2.23 -6.41
CA MET A 27 9.57 1.08 -7.22
C MET A 27 8.18 1.29 -7.84
N VAL A 28 7.26 1.93 -7.12
CA VAL A 28 5.96 2.37 -7.67
C VAL A 28 6.16 3.44 -8.76
N SER A 29 6.96 4.47 -8.51
CA SER A 29 7.17 5.56 -9.48
C SER A 29 7.89 5.12 -10.76
N THR A 30 8.68 4.04 -10.68
CA THR A 30 9.37 3.43 -11.83
C THR A 30 8.58 2.30 -12.50
N GLY A 31 7.38 1.98 -12.01
CA GLY A 31 6.51 0.95 -12.58
C GLY A 31 6.94 -0.49 -12.26
N LYS A 32 7.93 -0.70 -11.38
CA LYS A 32 8.29 -2.04 -10.88
C LYS A 32 7.16 -2.64 -10.03
N LEU A 33 6.48 -1.76 -9.28
CA LEU A 33 5.28 -2.07 -8.50
C LEU A 33 4.08 -1.32 -9.07
N VAL A 34 2.97 -2.03 -9.18
CA VAL A 34 1.66 -1.49 -9.56
C VAL A 34 0.77 -1.60 -8.33
N LEU A 35 0.16 -0.49 -7.93
CA LEU A 35 -0.72 -0.46 -6.75
C LEU A 35 -2.14 -0.85 -7.14
N GLU A 36 -2.72 -1.78 -6.41
CA GLU A 36 -4.17 -1.97 -6.37
C GLU A 36 -4.82 -1.02 -5.37
N TYR A 37 -5.93 -0.44 -5.77
CA TYR A 37 -6.67 0.51 -4.95
C TYR A 37 -8.15 0.54 -5.31
N ASP A 38 -8.94 1.11 -4.41
CA ASP A 38 -10.29 1.58 -4.70
C ASP A 38 -10.43 3.06 -4.30
N SER A 39 -11.64 3.60 -4.42
CA SER A 39 -11.90 5.00 -4.05
C SER A 39 -11.70 5.29 -2.56
N ARG A 40 -11.82 4.29 -1.68
CA ARG A 40 -11.68 4.45 -0.22
C ARG A 40 -10.21 4.63 0.13
N ILE A 41 -9.33 3.77 -0.40
CA ILE A 41 -7.87 3.88 -0.23
C ILE A 41 -7.35 5.21 -0.78
N LEU A 42 -7.77 5.62 -1.99
CA LEU A 42 -7.34 6.91 -2.55
C LEU A 42 -7.83 8.10 -1.73
N SER A 43 -9.02 8.01 -1.15
CA SER A 43 -9.56 9.07 -0.28
C SER A 43 -8.75 9.17 1.00
N GLU A 44 -8.39 8.04 1.60
CA GLU A 44 -7.51 7.99 2.76
C GLU A 44 -6.14 8.59 2.45
N TYR A 45 -5.49 8.18 1.35
CA TYR A 45 -4.21 8.78 0.95
C TYR A 45 -4.30 10.30 0.84
N ARG A 46 -5.34 10.82 0.18
CA ARG A 46 -5.54 12.27 0.07
C ARG A 46 -5.73 12.92 1.43
N GLU A 47 -6.55 12.35 2.30
CA GLU A 47 -6.80 12.89 3.63
C GLU A 47 -5.52 12.91 4.47
N ILE A 48 -4.85 11.76 4.58
CA ILE A 48 -3.66 11.60 5.42
C ILE A 48 -2.54 12.50 4.95
N LEU A 49 -2.25 12.53 3.64
CA LEU A 49 -1.16 13.34 3.08
C LEU A 49 -1.40 14.84 3.25
N ASN A 50 -2.66 15.29 3.23
CA ASN A 50 -2.99 16.71 3.45
C ASN A 50 -2.94 17.13 4.93
N ARG A 51 -2.67 16.22 5.88
CA ARG A 51 -2.59 16.58 7.31
C ARG A 51 -1.43 17.56 7.54
N PRO A 52 -1.67 18.73 8.16
CA PRO A 52 -0.65 19.79 8.32
C PRO A 52 0.65 19.34 8.97
N LYS A 53 0.59 18.33 9.86
CA LYS A 53 1.76 17.77 10.55
C LYS A 53 2.84 17.22 9.60
N PHE A 54 2.48 16.81 8.39
CA PHE A 54 3.42 16.25 7.41
C PHE A 54 4.02 17.30 6.48
N GLN A 55 3.40 18.49 6.37
CA GLN A 55 3.91 19.63 5.60
C GLN A 55 4.24 19.32 4.13
N PHE A 56 3.58 18.33 3.54
CA PHE A 56 3.74 18.02 2.13
C PHE A 56 3.16 19.11 1.23
N ASN A 57 3.79 19.33 0.07
CA ASN A 57 3.28 20.23 -0.95
C ASN A 57 1.99 19.65 -1.57
N LYS A 58 0.93 20.45 -1.63
CA LYS A 58 -0.40 20.01 -2.09
C LYS A 58 -0.42 19.63 -3.57
N GLU A 59 0.29 20.37 -4.41
CA GLU A 59 0.40 20.09 -5.84
C GLU A 59 1.12 18.74 -6.06
N MET A 60 2.16 18.45 -5.29
CA MET A 60 2.86 17.17 -5.31
C MET A 60 1.98 16.01 -4.85
N ILE A 61 1.17 16.19 -3.79
CA ILE A 61 0.19 15.18 -3.35
C ILE A 61 -0.80 14.88 -4.48
N ALA A 62 -1.38 15.92 -5.09
CA ALA A 62 -2.34 15.76 -6.17
C ALA A 62 -1.71 15.04 -7.37
N ALA A 63 -0.50 15.43 -7.77
CA ALA A 63 0.24 14.78 -8.85
C ALA A 63 0.54 13.30 -8.53
N PHE A 64 0.92 12.99 -7.29
CA PHE A 64 1.21 11.62 -6.88
C PHE A 64 -0.05 10.74 -6.86
N VAL A 65 -1.18 11.25 -6.36
CA VAL A 65 -2.44 10.50 -6.38
C VAL A 65 -2.95 10.31 -7.80
N GLU A 66 -2.83 11.30 -8.68
CA GLU A 66 -3.16 11.13 -10.10
C GLU A 66 -2.21 10.16 -10.80
N PHE A 67 -0.92 10.13 -10.42
CA PHE A 67 0.01 9.12 -10.90
C PHE A 67 -0.46 7.72 -10.52
N ILE A 68 -0.78 7.46 -9.24
CA ILE A 68 -1.32 6.18 -8.79
C ILE A 68 -2.58 5.82 -9.57
N LYS A 69 -3.47 6.79 -9.82
CA LYS A 69 -4.67 6.54 -10.62
C LYS A 69 -4.36 6.10 -12.04
N SER A 70 -3.35 6.70 -12.65
CA SER A 70 -2.97 6.43 -14.05
C SER A 70 -2.20 5.13 -14.25
N THR A 71 -1.48 4.65 -13.22
CA THR A 71 -0.58 3.49 -13.34
C THR A 71 -1.04 2.27 -12.52
N GLY A 72 -1.85 2.49 -11.49
CA GLY A 72 -2.40 1.45 -10.64
C GLY A 72 -3.63 0.75 -11.22
N GLN A 73 -4.10 -0.27 -10.51
CA GLN A 73 -5.26 -1.07 -10.86
C GLN A 73 -6.44 -0.77 -9.93
N VAL A 74 -7.58 -0.43 -10.51
CA VAL A 74 -8.82 -0.20 -9.76
C VAL A 74 -9.46 -1.55 -9.46
N VAL A 75 -9.71 -1.82 -8.18
CA VAL A 75 -10.40 -3.03 -7.71
C VAL A 75 -11.76 -2.64 -7.15
N SER A 76 -12.81 -3.35 -7.56
CA SER A 76 -14.16 -3.18 -7.01
C SER A 76 -14.36 -4.10 -5.81
N ALA A 77 -13.85 -3.71 -4.65
CA ALA A 77 -13.88 -4.54 -3.45
C ALA A 77 -15.23 -4.51 -2.72
N SER A 78 -15.69 -5.68 -2.25
CA SER A 78 -16.89 -5.79 -1.42
C SER A 78 -16.53 -5.80 0.07
N PRO A 79 -17.34 -5.19 0.96
CA PRO A 79 -17.08 -5.21 2.39
C PRO A 79 -16.99 -6.62 2.97
N LEU A 80 -15.93 -6.91 3.73
CA LEU A 80 -15.79 -8.18 4.43
C LEU A 80 -16.68 -8.21 5.68
N LYS A 81 -17.32 -9.35 5.94
CA LYS A 81 -18.07 -9.59 7.19
C LYS A 81 -17.15 -10.04 8.32
N ILE A 82 -16.08 -9.28 8.57
CA ILE A 82 -15.07 -9.55 9.61
C ILE A 82 -14.84 -8.31 10.47
N GLN A 83 -14.31 -8.52 11.68
CA GLN A 83 -13.77 -7.43 12.50
C GLN A 83 -12.25 -7.57 12.56
N LEU A 84 -11.58 -6.59 11.94
CA LEU A 84 -10.15 -6.37 12.10
C LEU A 84 -9.91 -5.63 13.44
N PRO A 85 -8.68 -5.75 14.00
CA PRO A 85 -8.27 -4.95 15.16
C PRO A 85 -8.41 -3.45 14.93
N ASP A 86 -8.15 -3.00 13.69
CA ASP A 86 -8.39 -1.63 13.23
C ASP A 86 -9.40 -1.69 12.07
N PRO A 87 -10.61 -1.12 12.23
CA PRO A 87 -11.62 -1.10 11.16
C PRO A 87 -11.19 -0.33 9.91
N ASP A 88 -10.31 0.66 10.05
CA ASP A 88 -9.87 1.50 8.92
C ASP A 88 -8.92 0.73 7.97
N ASP A 89 -8.38 -0.41 8.41
CA ASP A 89 -7.55 -1.30 7.59
C ASP A 89 -8.37 -2.26 6.70
N ALA A 90 -9.69 -2.35 6.90
CA ALA A 90 -10.55 -3.28 6.16
C ALA A 90 -10.53 -3.04 4.63
N PRO A 91 -10.59 -1.79 4.12
CA PRO A 91 -10.52 -1.53 2.68
C PRO A 91 -9.25 -2.08 2.02
N PHE A 92 -8.09 -2.01 2.69
CA PHE A 92 -6.83 -2.53 2.15
C PHE A 92 -6.86 -4.05 2.01
N LEU A 93 -7.37 -4.74 3.03
CA LEU A 93 -7.50 -6.19 2.98
C LEU A 93 -8.56 -6.62 1.94
N GLU A 94 -9.67 -5.90 1.86
CA GLU A 94 -10.72 -6.15 0.87
C GLU A 94 -10.21 -6.03 -0.56
N VAL A 95 -9.51 -4.94 -0.87
CA VAL A 95 -8.87 -4.72 -2.17
C VAL A 95 -7.86 -5.82 -2.45
N ALA A 96 -7.02 -6.18 -1.47
CA ALA A 96 -6.02 -7.21 -1.67
C ALA A 96 -6.64 -8.59 -1.95
N ILE A 97 -7.79 -8.91 -1.34
CA ILE A 97 -8.48 -10.18 -1.57
C ILE A 97 -9.17 -10.19 -2.93
N GLU A 98 -9.88 -9.12 -3.29
CA GLU A 98 -10.67 -9.06 -4.53
C GLU A 98 -9.81 -8.81 -5.78
N GLY A 99 -8.63 -8.23 -5.60
CA GLY A 99 -7.63 -8.04 -6.66
C GLY A 99 -6.66 -9.21 -6.84
N ASP A 100 -6.76 -10.26 -6.03
CA ASP A 100 -5.78 -11.38 -6.00
C ASP A 100 -4.33 -10.88 -5.81
N SER A 101 -4.14 -9.84 -5.00
CA SER A 101 -2.82 -9.30 -4.67
C SER A 101 -1.96 -10.30 -3.91
N GLU A 102 -0.72 -10.50 -4.36
CA GLU A 102 0.21 -11.38 -3.64
C GLU A 102 0.66 -10.77 -2.31
N TYR A 103 0.78 -9.43 -2.25
CA TYR A 103 1.33 -8.73 -1.09
C TYR A 103 0.47 -7.56 -0.65
N LEU A 104 0.28 -7.46 0.67
CA LEU A 104 -0.18 -6.25 1.36
C LEU A 104 0.98 -5.74 2.21
N ILE A 105 1.47 -4.54 1.91
CA ILE A 105 2.61 -3.97 2.60
C ILE A 105 2.14 -2.96 3.65
N THR A 106 2.46 -3.22 4.92
CA THR A 106 2.06 -2.39 6.07
C THR A 106 3.16 -2.25 7.11
N GLY A 107 3.27 -1.08 7.73
CA GLY A 107 4.08 -0.90 8.95
C GLY A 107 3.47 -1.55 10.21
N ASN A 108 2.21 -1.97 10.18
CA ASN A 108 1.42 -2.42 11.33
C ASN A 108 0.79 -3.80 11.12
N LYS A 109 1.61 -4.83 10.90
CA LYS A 109 1.14 -6.22 10.64
C LYS A 109 0.10 -6.76 11.63
N LYS A 110 0.13 -6.32 12.89
CA LYS A 110 -0.84 -6.71 13.92
C LYS A 110 -2.30 -6.34 13.56
N HIS A 111 -2.51 -5.36 12.67
CA HIS A 111 -3.83 -4.97 12.19
C HIS A 111 -4.43 -5.98 11.19
N TYR A 112 -3.60 -6.90 10.68
CA TYR A 112 -3.99 -7.90 9.70
C TYR A 112 -3.74 -9.32 10.24
N PRO A 113 -4.63 -9.84 11.12
CA PRO A 113 -4.51 -11.19 11.63
C PRO A 113 -4.52 -12.23 10.50
N ALA A 114 -3.57 -13.17 10.53
CA ALA A 114 -3.39 -14.18 9.48
C ALA A 114 -4.66 -14.96 9.11
N LYS A 115 -5.56 -15.21 10.09
CA LYS A 115 -6.86 -15.88 9.87
C LYS A 115 -7.76 -15.19 8.86
N TYR A 116 -7.56 -13.90 8.58
CA TYR A 116 -8.36 -13.12 7.63
C TYR A 116 -7.62 -12.87 6.31
N CYS A 117 -6.31 -13.11 6.26
CA CYS A 117 -5.47 -12.71 5.13
C CYS A 117 -5.48 -13.72 3.98
N LYS A 118 -6.18 -14.85 4.10
CA LYS A 118 -6.24 -15.92 3.08
C LYS A 118 -4.83 -16.25 2.55
N GLU A 119 -4.58 -16.05 1.25
CA GLU A 119 -3.30 -16.31 0.57
C GLU A 119 -2.39 -15.07 0.48
N ILE A 120 -2.87 -13.90 0.94
CA ILE A 120 -2.15 -12.63 0.86
C ILE A 120 -1.01 -12.62 1.89
N LYS A 121 0.20 -12.33 1.41
CA LYS A 121 1.38 -12.16 2.26
C LYS A 121 1.40 -10.73 2.82
N VAL A 122 1.07 -10.59 4.10
CA VAL A 122 1.18 -9.31 4.81
C VAL A 122 2.62 -9.09 5.28
N LEU A 123 3.31 -8.13 4.66
CA LEU A 123 4.73 -7.86 4.89
C LEU A 123 4.95 -6.44 5.40
N SER A 124 5.96 -6.29 6.25
CA SER A 124 6.56 -4.99 6.54
C SER A 124 7.41 -4.51 5.36
N PRO A 125 7.72 -3.20 5.27
CA PRO A 125 8.58 -2.68 4.22
C PRO A 125 9.93 -3.41 4.10
N ASN A 126 10.54 -3.79 5.24
CA ASN A 126 11.79 -4.54 5.23
C ASN A 126 11.61 -5.96 4.69
N GLU A 127 10.61 -6.69 5.20
CA GLU A 127 10.32 -8.06 4.74
C GLU A 127 9.99 -8.10 3.24
N PHE A 128 9.29 -7.09 2.74
CA PHE A 128 8.96 -6.98 1.31
C PHE A 128 10.23 -6.77 0.46
N ILE A 129 11.10 -5.83 0.82
CA ILE A 129 12.34 -5.57 0.09
C ILE A 129 13.25 -6.80 0.08
N ASP A 130 13.41 -7.48 1.23
CA ASP A 130 14.19 -8.72 1.32
C ASP A 130 13.61 -9.83 0.43
N THR A 131 12.27 -9.96 0.41
CA THR A 131 11.56 -10.95 -0.43
C THR A 131 11.75 -10.65 -1.91
N TYR A 132 11.61 -9.37 -2.30
CA TYR A 132 11.76 -8.92 -3.67
C TYR A 132 13.18 -9.15 -4.21
N GLN A 133 14.20 -8.82 -3.41
CA GLN A 133 15.61 -9.03 -3.81
C GLN A 133 15.93 -10.52 -4.00
N LYS A 134 15.41 -11.39 -3.14
CA LYS A 134 15.60 -12.85 -3.28
C LYS A 134 14.90 -13.40 -4.52
N ALA A 135 13.73 -12.88 -4.87
CA ALA A 135 13.01 -13.26 -6.08
C ALA A 135 13.83 -12.94 -7.33
N ILE A 136 14.35 -11.70 -7.43
CA ILE A 136 15.20 -11.29 -8.56
C ILE A 136 16.50 -12.08 -8.63
N ALA A 137 17.14 -12.37 -7.49
CA ALA A 137 18.40 -13.12 -7.47
C ALA A 137 18.25 -14.60 -7.86
N SER A 138 17.01 -15.10 -7.95
CA SER A 138 16.68 -16.48 -8.34
C SER A 138 16.23 -16.59 -9.81
N GLU A 139 16.13 -15.47 -10.53
CA GLU A 139 15.85 -15.37 -11.98
C GLU A 139 17.15 -15.23 -12.79
#